data_AF-A0A0M6WHZ2-F1
#
_entry.id   AF-A0A0M6WHZ2-F1
#
_cell.length_a   1.000
_cell.length_b   1.000
_cell.length_c   1.000
_cell.angle_alpha   90.00
_cell.angle_beta   90.00
_cell.angle_gamma   90.00
#
_symmetry.space_group_name_H-M   'P 1'
#
loop_
_entity.id
_entity.type
_entity.pdbx_description
1 polymer ?
#
loop_
_entity_poly.entity_id
_entity_poly.type
_entity_poly.pdbx_seq_one_letter_code
_entity_poly.pdbx_strand_id
1 'polypeptide(L)'
;MDVTEALKREREKDIVAYNALIEISNGRTNLEVYDIIERMKNQLDKWIGYTECHPFPYPVNRYGIKIEPPAEATAGGNEITE
;
A
#
# COMPACT_ATOMS: atom_id res chain seq x y z
N MET A 1 -30.65 -10.75 -6.70
CA MET A 1 -29.76 -9.60 -6.98
C MET A 1 -29.71 -9.49 -8.50
N ASP A 2 -30.11 -8.36 -9.06
CA ASP A 2 -30.14 -8.15 -10.51
C ASP A 2 -28.71 -8.25 -11.07
N VAL A 3 -28.53 -8.98 -12.18
CA VAL A 3 -27.24 -9.14 -12.87
C VAL A 3 -26.64 -7.77 -13.21
N THR A 4 -27.50 -6.78 -13.46
CA THR A 4 -27.07 -5.39 -13.73
C THR A 4 -26.47 -4.71 -12.50
N GLU A 5 -26.97 -5.00 -11.31
CA GLU A 5 -26.50 -4.43 -10.05
C GLU A 5 -25.17 -5.06 -9.61
N ALA A 6 -25.02 -6.37 -9.80
CA ALA A 6 -23.74 -7.04 -9.61
C ALA A 6 -22.66 -6.46 -10.54
N LEU A 7 -22.99 -6.22 -11.81
CA LEU A 7 -22.06 -5.66 -12.78
C LEU A 7 -21.64 -4.21 -12.45
N LYS A 8 -22.56 -3.39 -11.94
CA LYS A 8 -22.24 -2.03 -11.48
C LYS A 8 -21.22 -2.06 -10.34
N ARG A 9 -21.41 -2.94 -9.35
CA ARG A 9 -20.49 -3.09 -8.22
C ARG A 9 -19.10 -3.53 -8.66
N GLU A 10 -18.99 -4.47 -9.60
CA GLU A 10 -17.68 -4.84 -10.15
C GLU A 10 -17.01 -3.68 -10.88
N ARG A 11 -17.77 -2.90 -11.66
CA ARG A 11 -17.24 -1.71 -12.34
C ARG A 11 -16.75 -0.64 -11.34
N GLU A 12 -17.46 -0.43 -10.25
CA GLU A 12 -17.04 0.49 -9.20
C GLU A 12 -15.69 0.07 -8.60
N LYS A 13 -15.48 -1.24 -8.36
CA LYS A 13 -14.19 -1.77 -7.91
C LYS A 13 -13.08 -1.51 -8.93
N ASP A 14 -13.34 -1.71 -10.21
CA ASP A 14 -12.37 -1.44 -11.28
C ASP A 14 -11.96 0.04 -11.32
N ILE A 15 -12.92 0.96 -11.12
CA ILE A 15 -12.65 2.41 -11.07
C ILE A 15 -11.77 2.75 -9.85
N VAL A 16 -12.10 2.20 -8.68
CA VAL A 16 -11.28 2.39 -7.46
C VAL A 16 -9.86 1.87 -7.67
N ALA A 17 -9.72 0.66 -8.24
CA ALA A 17 -8.43 0.06 -8.53
C ALA A 17 -7.61 0.90 -9.53
N TYR A 18 -8.25 1.42 -10.57
CA TYR A 18 -7.62 2.28 -11.57
C TYR A 18 -7.10 3.59 -10.96
N ASN A 19 -7.90 4.27 -10.15
CA ASN A 19 -7.49 5.52 -9.50
C ASN A 19 -6.33 5.28 -8.51
N ALA A 20 -6.38 4.21 -7.71
CA ALA A 20 -5.28 3.85 -6.81
C ALA A 20 -3.99 3.54 -7.60
N LEU A 21 -4.10 2.87 -8.75
CA LEU A 21 -2.95 2.58 -9.61
C LEU A 21 -2.32 3.87 -10.18
N ILE A 22 -3.11 4.87 -10.56
CA ILE A 22 -2.61 6.20 -10.96
C ILE A 22 -1.77 6.82 -9.84
N GLU A 23 -2.29 6.83 -8.60
CA GLU A 23 -1.60 7.42 -7.46
C GLU A 23 -0.28 6.71 -7.16
N ILE A 24 -0.29 5.37 -7.17
CA ILE A 24 0.90 4.55 -6.89
C ILE A 24 1.92 4.63 -8.06
N SER A 25 1.48 4.78 -9.30
CA SER A 25 2.38 4.82 -10.45
C SER A 25 3.12 6.14 -10.65
N ASN A 26 2.61 7.24 -10.08
CA ASN A 26 3.19 8.56 -10.29
C ASN A 26 4.68 8.62 -9.86
N GLY A 27 5.57 8.91 -10.81
CA GLY A 27 7.01 9.02 -10.60
C GLY A 27 7.76 7.69 -10.38
N ARG A 28 7.12 6.55 -10.66
CA ARG A 28 7.70 5.20 -10.43
C ARG A 28 7.79 4.40 -11.72
N THR A 29 8.73 3.46 -11.77
CA THR A 29 8.82 2.46 -12.84
C THR A 29 7.77 1.36 -12.66
N ASN A 30 7.47 0.63 -13.75
CA ASN A 30 6.54 -0.50 -13.68
C ASN A 30 6.97 -1.58 -12.67
N LEU A 31 8.28 -1.79 -12.49
CA LEU A 31 8.80 -2.77 -11.52
C LEU A 31 8.59 -2.32 -10.07
N GLU A 32 8.78 -1.03 -9.78
CA GLU A 32 8.51 -0.46 -8.45
C GLU A 32 7.02 -0.50 -8.13
N VAL A 33 6.16 -0.18 -9.11
CA VAL A 33 4.71 -0.29 -8.96
C VAL A 33 4.30 -1.73 -8.67
N TYR A 34 4.88 -2.68 -9.40
CA TYR A 34 4.64 -4.10 -9.18
C TYR A 34 5.03 -4.54 -7.76
N ASP A 35 6.23 -4.18 -7.28
CA ASP A 35 6.68 -4.49 -5.90
C ASP A 35 5.75 -3.88 -4.84
N ILE A 36 5.26 -2.64 -5.04
CA ILE A 36 4.30 -2.01 -4.13
C ILE A 36 2.97 -2.79 -4.10
N ILE A 37 2.44 -3.19 -5.26
CA ILE A 37 1.19 -3.97 -5.34
C ILE A 37 1.36 -5.32 -4.65
N GLU A 38 2.49 -6.00 -4.82
CA GLU A 38 2.78 -7.25 -4.10
C GLU A 38 2.81 -7.04 -2.58
N ARG A 39 3.42 -5.93 -2.11
CA ARG A 39 3.43 -5.59 -0.68
C ARG A 39 2.04 -5.27 -0.13
N MET A 40 1.20 -4.57 -0.90
CA MET A 40 -0.19 -4.29 -0.54
C MET A 40 -0.99 -5.58 -0.41
N LYS A 41 -0.85 -6.51 -1.36
CA LYS A 41 -1.48 -7.83 -1.28
C LYS A 41 -1.06 -8.58 -0.01
N ASN A 42 0.23 -8.57 0.31
CA ASN A 42 0.73 -9.16 1.55
C ASN A 42 0.21 -8.48 2.84
N GLN A 43 -0.15 -7.19 2.80
CA GLN A 43 -0.86 -6.55 3.92
C GLN A 43 -2.30 -7.07 4.01
N LEU A 44 -3.01 -7.07 2.87
CA LEU A 44 -4.41 -7.47 2.78
C LEU A 44 -4.62 -8.91 3.25
N ASP A 45 -3.73 -9.83 2.89
CA ASP A 45 -3.82 -11.24 3.30
C ASP A 45 -3.86 -11.41 4.83
N LYS A 46 -3.29 -10.47 5.59
CA LYS A 46 -3.36 -10.47 7.06
C LYS A 46 -4.68 -9.92 7.60
N TRP A 47 -5.38 -9.09 6.81
CA TRP A 47 -6.65 -8.49 7.20
C TRP A 47 -7.84 -9.42 6.97
N ILE A 48 -7.70 -10.40 6.06
CA ILE A 48 -8.78 -11.34 5.68
C ILE A 48 -9.36 -12.11 6.89
N GLY A 49 -8.67 -12.16 8.04
CA GLY A 49 -9.16 -12.74 9.29
C GLY A 49 -9.79 -11.78 10.32
N TYR A 50 -9.83 -10.48 10.05
CA TYR A 50 -10.40 -9.47 10.98
C TYR A 50 -11.87 -9.17 10.65
N THR A 51 -12.69 -8.99 11.68
CA THR A 51 -14.15 -8.77 11.57
C THR A 51 -14.51 -7.54 10.71
N GLU A 52 -13.60 -6.57 10.62
CA GLU A 52 -13.74 -5.42 9.74
C GLU A 52 -12.54 -5.35 8.80
N CYS A 53 -12.77 -4.95 7.54
CA CYS A 53 -11.72 -4.70 6.55
C CYS A 53 -10.99 -3.38 6.86
N HIS A 54 -10.40 -3.28 8.05
CA HIS A 54 -9.62 -2.14 8.48
C HIS A 54 -8.14 -2.51 8.48
N PRO A 55 -7.28 -1.62 7.94
CA PRO A 55 -5.84 -1.79 8.07
C PRO A 55 -5.43 -1.84 9.55
N PHE A 56 -4.34 -2.55 9.84
CA PHE A 56 -3.62 -2.30 11.09
C PHE A 56 -3.31 -0.80 11.19
N PRO A 57 -3.27 -0.22 12.41
CA PRO A 57 -2.93 1.20 12.58
C PRO A 57 -1.48 1.53 12.20
N TYR A 58 -0.71 0.55 11.70
CA TYR A 58 0.66 0.67 11.22
C TYR A 58 0.97 -0.38 10.13
N PRO A 59 1.92 -0.11 9.22
CA PRO A 59 2.38 -1.08 8.23
C PRO A 59 3.21 -2.19 8.87
N VAL A 60 3.13 -3.41 8.33
CA VAL A 60 3.89 -4.58 8.81
C VAL A 60 4.65 -5.27 7.67
N ASN A 61 5.84 -5.81 7.91
CA ASN A 61 6.59 -6.55 6.88
C ASN A 61 6.00 -7.96 6.64
N ARG A 62 6.54 -8.74 5.70
CA ARG A 62 6.04 -10.10 5.38
C ARG A 62 5.96 -11.07 6.58
N TYR A 63 6.67 -10.79 7.66
CA TYR A 63 6.69 -11.60 8.89
C TYR A 63 5.72 -11.09 9.97
N GLY A 64 4.94 -10.04 9.70
CA GLY A 64 4.03 -9.44 10.68
C GLY A 64 4.70 -8.46 11.65
N ILE A 65 5.97 -8.13 11.44
CA ILE A 65 6.70 -7.17 12.28
C ILE A 65 6.37 -5.76 11.82
N LYS A 66 6.05 -4.86 12.75
CA LYS A 66 5.82 -3.44 12.47
C LYS A 66 7.01 -2.83 11.71
N ILE A 67 6.71 -2.11 10.62
CA ILE A 67 7.69 -1.30 9.90
C ILE A 67 7.75 0.04 10.60
N GLU A 68 8.90 0.38 11.19
CA GLU A 68 9.12 1.70 11.75
C GLU A 68 9.41 2.70 10.61
N PRO A 69 8.89 3.94 10.68
CA PRO A 69 9.32 4.99 9.80
C PRO A 69 10.85 5.12 9.88
N PRO A 70 11.54 5.51 8.78
CA PRO A 70 12.94 5.87 8.87
C PRO A 70 13.09 6.89 10.00
N ALA A 71 13.96 6.62 10.97
CA ALA A 71 14.31 7.63 11.96
C ALA A 71 14.78 8.87 11.18
N GLU A 72 14.22 10.04 11.48
CA GLU A 72 14.62 11.28 10.85
C GLU A 72 16.15 11.35 10.90
N ALA A 73 16.78 11.42 9.72
CA ALA A 73 18.21 11.63 9.64
C ALA A 73 18.48 12.93 10.40
N THR A 74 19.05 12.82 11.60
CA THR A 74 19.53 13.99 12.32
C THR A 74 20.53 14.65 11.38
N ALA A 75 20.18 15.82 10.85
CA ALA A 75 21.08 16.66 10.08
C ALA A 75 22.15 17.21 11.04
N GLY A 76 23.02 16.34 11.53
CA GLY A 76 24.24 16.69 12.23
C GLY A 76 25.33 16.83 11.18
N GLY A 77 25.50 18.06 10.67
CA GLY A 77 26.62 18.39 9.80
C GLY A 77 27.93 18.15 10.55
N ASN A 78 28.64 17.08 10.19
CA ASN A 78 30.07 17.03 10.40
C ASN A 78 30.71 17.85 9.29
N GLU A 79 30.87 19.15 9.55
CA GLU A 79 31.96 19.91 8.93
C GLU A 79 33.27 19.25 9.38
N ILE A 80 33.80 18.39 8.52
CA ILE A 80 35.24 18.15 8.47
C ILE A 80 35.85 19.39 7.81
N THR A 81 36.28 20.33 8.63
CA THR A 81 37.34 21.27 8.26
C THR A 81 38.70 20.62 8.55
N GLU A 82 39.62 20.86 7.61
CA GLU A 82 40.95 20.27 7.40
C GLU A 82 41.81 20.02 8.65
#